data_AF-A0A8J7KG21-F1
#
_entry.id   AF-A0A8J7KG21-F1
#
_cell.length_a   1.000
_cell.length_b   1.000
_cell.length_c   1.000
_cell.angle_alpha   90.00
_cell.angle_beta   90.00
_cell.angle_gamma   90.00
#
_symmetry.space_group_name_H-M   'P 1'
#
loop_
_entity.id
_entity.type
_entity.pdbx_description
1 polymer ?
#
loop_
_entity_poly.entity_id
_entity_poly.type
_entity_poly.pdbx_seq_one_letter_code
_entity_poly.pdbx_strand_id
1 'polypeptide(L)'
;MSSSLNPQQEKILAAFVTALAQQEESLPAGLQNQLQAIGQNLETRIVELPVIAASLPSLNQAYQAALSDTQSEGQQEAILVSTNQDRSAKLRDRAVQILTDPDPVQAAQRHQSRGIGQIASNPLKRLFGRG
;
A
#
# COMPACT_ATOMS: atom_id res chain seq x y z
N MET A 1 3.74 21.35 -11.80
CA MET A 1 4.26 20.24 -12.63
C MET A 1 3.60 18.98 -12.10
N SER A 2 2.59 18.47 -12.80
CA SER A 2 1.83 17.29 -12.38
C SER A 2 2.60 16.05 -12.81
N SER A 3 3.57 15.65 -11.99
CA SER A 3 4.31 14.41 -12.24
C SER A 3 3.46 13.22 -11.79
N SER A 4 2.60 12.77 -12.70
CA SER A 4 1.85 11.53 -12.53
C SER A 4 2.80 10.33 -12.67
N LEU A 5 2.69 9.38 -11.74
CA LEU A 5 3.36 8.09 -11.86
C LEU A 5 2.83 7.36 -13.09
N ASN A 6 3.69 6.62 -13.77
CA ASN A 6 3.24 5.73 -14.85
C ASN A 6 2.38 4.60 -14.27
N PRO A 7 1.42 4.03 -15.04
CA PRO A 7 0.55 2.96 -14.55
C PRO A 7 1.32 1.72 -14.09
N GLN A 8 2.49 1.44 -14.68
CA GLN A 8 3.38 0.38 -14.22
C GLN A 8 4.04 0.71 -12.87
N GLN A 9 4.43 1.97 -12.67
CA GLN A 9 5.01 2.45 -11.41
C GLN A 9 4.00 2.41 -10.28
N GLU A 10 2.74 2.74 -10.57
CA GLU A 10 1.64 2.61 -9.60
C GLU A 10 1.41 1.16 -9.19
N LYS A 11 1.43 0.21 -10.14
CA LYS A 11 1.32 -1.22 -9.83
C LYS A 11 2.45 -1.71 -8.95
N ILE A 12 3.69 -1.32 -9.28
CA ILE A 12 4.86 -1.65 -8.46
C ILE A 12 4.69 -1.10 -7.04
N LEU A 13 4.28 0.16 -6.91
CA LEU A 13 4.09 0.80 -5.63
C LEU A 13 2.96 0.16 -4.81
N ALA A 14 1.81 -0.08 -5.43
CA ALA A 14 0.65 -0.71 -4.80
C ALA A 14 1.00 -2.11 -4.29
N ALA A 15 1.61 -2.95 -5.14
CA ALA A 15 2.03 -4.29 -4.77
C ALA A 15 3.08 -4.27 -3.64
N PHE A 16 4.01 -3.32 -3.69
CA PHE A 16 5.04 -3.19 -2.65
C PHE A 16 4.45 -2.78 -1.29
N VAL A 17 3.56 -1.79 -1.26
CA VAL A 17 2.87 -1.38 -0.02
C VAL A 17 2.02 -2.53 0.53
N THR A 18 1.34 -3.29 -0.33
CA THR A 18 0.58 -4.48 0.08
C THR A 18 1.49 -5.59 0.60
N ALA A 19 2.69 -5.76 0.03
CA ALA A 19 3.68 -6.72 0.50
C ALA A 19 4.24 -6.34 1.86
N LEU A 20 4.52 -5.04 2.09
CA LEU A 20 4.91 -4.51 3.39
C LEU A 20 3.84 -4.78 4.44
N ALA A 21 2.57 -4.58 4.11
CA ALA A 21 1.47 -4.81 5.04
C ALA A 21 1.29 -6.30 5.41
N GLN A 22 1.71 -7.22 4.53
CA GLN A 22 1.72 -8.66 4.78
C GLN A 22 2.94 -9.12 5.57
N GLN A 23 3.97 -8.28 5.75
CA GLN A 23 5.09 -8.66 6.62
C GLN A 23 4.61 -8.63 8.07
N GLU A 24 4.91 -9.69 8.82
CA GLU A 24 4.64 -9.77 10.26
C GLU A 24 5.76 -9.11 11.08
N GLU A 25 6.98 -9.09 10.54
CA GLU A 25 8.16 -8.52 11.17
C GLU A 25 8.59 -7.21 10.52
N SER A 26 9.10 -6.29 11.35
CA SER A 26 9.70 -5.04 10.88
C SER A 26 10.91 -5.33 10.00
N LEU A 27 11.08 -4.54 8.95
CA LEU A 27 12.22 -4.66 8.06
C LEU A 27 13.55 -4.35 8.79
N PRO A 28 14.69 -4.91 8.34
CA PRO A 28 16.01 -4.52 8.84
C PRO A 28 16.23 -3.00 8.72
N ALA A 29 16.87 -2.38 9.72
CA ALA A 29 17.11 -0.93 9.75
C ALA A 29 17.82 -0.39 8.49
N GLY A 30 18.68 -1.19 7.85
CA GLY A 30 19.31 -0.82 6.57
C GLY A 30 18.30 -0.70 5.42
N LEU A 31 17.31 -1.59 5.37
CA LEU A 31 16.22 -1.54 4.39
C LEU A 31 15.21 -0.43 4.71
N GLN A 32 14.92 -0.18 5.99
CA GLN A 32 14.07 0.95 6.40
C GLN A 32 14.65 2.29 5.92
N ASN A 33 15.96 2.51 6.11
CA ASN A 33 16.62 3.72 5.61
C ASN A 33 16.59 3.83 4.07
N GLN A 34 16.75 2.71 3.35
CA GLN A 34 16.60 2.71 1.89
C GLN A 34 15.17 3.06 1.47
N LEU A 35 14.16 2.50 2.14
CA LEU A 35 12.76 2.82 1.87
C LEU A 35 12.43 4.28 2.15
N GLN A 36 12.98 4.85 3.23
CA GLN A 36 12.82 6.27 3.54
C GLN A 36 13.46 7.16 2.47
N ALA A 37 14.65 6.80 1.98
CA ALA A 37 15.31 7.50 0.87
C ALA A 37 14.49 7.41 -0.44
N ILE A 38 13.87 6.26 -0.69
CA ILE A 38 12.97 6.05 -1.83
C ILE A 38 11.68 6.85 -1.64
N GLY A 39 11.06 6.87 -0.47
CA GLY A 39 9.86 7.66 -0.18
C GLY A 39 10.07 9.15 -0.46
N GLN A 40 11.24 9.69 -0.13
CA GLN A 40 11.62 11.07 -0.44
C GLN A 40 11.81 11.33 -1.94
N ASN A 41 12.16 10.33 -2.74
CA ASN A 41 12.39 10.43 -4.19
C ASN A 41 11.62 9.35 -4.97
N LEU A 42 10.33 9.20 -4.63
CA LEU A 42 9.53 8.05 -5.03
C LEU A 42 9.45 7.88 -6.55
N GLU A 43 9.35 8.99 -7.26
CA GLU A 43 9.12 9.03 -8.71
C GLU A 43 10.30 8.49 -9.52
N THR A 44 11.51 8.79 -9.08
CA THR A 44 12.76 8.37 -9.70
C THR A 44 13.22 7.02 -9.17
N ARG A 45 12.85 6.67 -7.94
CA ARG A 45 13.35 5.47 -7.25
C ARG A 45 12.35 4.32 -7.13
N ILE A 46 11.12 4.46 -7.64
CA ILE A 46 10.12 3.38 -7.63
C ILE A 46 10.64 2.09 -8.25
N VAL A 47 11.51 2.17 -9.26
CA VAL A 47 12.10 1.02 -9.93
C VAL A 47 13.09 0.25 -9.05
N GLU A 48 13.51 0.83 -7.91
CA GLU A 48 14.34 0.18 -6.91
C GLU A 48 13.49 -0.67 -5.92
N LEU A 49 12.19 -0.41 -5.80
CA LEU A 49 11.30 -1.14 -4.89
C LEU A 49 11.26 -2.66 -5.17
N PRO A 50 11.17 -3.15 -6.42
CA PRO A 50 11.23 -4.58 -6.70
C PRO A 50 12.57 -5.21 -6.29
N VAL A 51 13.67 -4.46 -6.40
CA VAL A 51 15.01 -4.93 -6.00
C VAL A 51 15.07 -5.09 -4.47
N ILE A 52 14.46 -4.15 -3.73
CA ILE A 52 14.32 -4.27 -2.28
C ILE A 52 13.42 -5.44 -1.90
N ALA A 53 12.30 -5.62 -2.61
CA ALA A 53 11.43 -6.78 -2.41
C ALA A 53 12.22 -8.07 -2.60
N ALA A 54 13.00 -8.18 -3.67
CA ALA A 54 13.84 -9.33 -3.98
C ALA A 54 14.98 -9.57 -2.97
N SER A 55 15.37 -8.54 -2.21
CA SER A 55 16.41 -8.66 -1.17
C SER A 55 15.94 -9.48 0.04
N LEU A 56 14.63 -9.67 0.21
CA LEU A 56 14.06 -10.51 1.26
C LEU A 56 13.09 -11.54 0.64
N PRO A 57 13.30 -12.85 0.84
CA PRO A 57 12.45 -13.87 0.22
C PRO A 57 10.98 -13.73 0.61
N SER A 58 10.69 -13.46 1.89
CA SER A 58 9.32 -13.26 2.39
C SER A 58 8.64 -12.05 1.78
N LEU A 59 9.37 -10.95 1.59
CA LEU A 59 8.86 -9.72 0.97
C LEU A 59 8.66 -9.91 -0.54
N ASN A 60 9.59 -10.59 -1.21
CA ASN A 60 9.48 -10.90 -2.64
C ASN A 60 8.25 -11.77 -2.94
N GLN A 61 7.98 -12.78 -2.11
CA GLN A 61 6.80 -13.63 -2.26
C GLN A 61 5.51 -12.83 -2.11
N ALA A 62 5.40 -12.02 -1.04
CA ALA A 62 4.24 -11.17 -0.82
C ALA A 62 4.06 -10.12 -1.93
N TYR A 63 5.16 -9.58 -2.46
CA TYR A 63 5.18 -8.64 -3.58
C TYR A 63 4.68 -9.27 -4.88
N GLN A 64 5.17 -10.46 -5.23
CA GLN A 64 4.71 -11.17 -6.43
C GLN A 64 3.26 -11.61 -6.32
N ALA A 65 2.81 -12.04 -5.14
CA ALA A 65 1.42 -12.33 -4.87
C ALA A 65 0.55 -11.08 -5.06
N ALA A 66 0.95 -9.94 -4.49
CA ALA A 66 0.22 -8.68 -4.63
C ALA A 66 0.22 -8.14 -6.06
N LEU A 67 1.31 -8.30 -6.82
CA LEU A 67 1.36 -7.97 -8.25
C LEU A 67 0.36 -8.78 -9.06
N SER A 68 0.25 -10.07 -8.76
CA SER A 68 -0.68 -10.98 -9.44
C SER A 68 -2.13 -10.66 -9.10
N ASP A 69 -2.42 -10.30 -7.86
CA ASP A 69 -3.76 -9.93 -7.38
C ASP A 69 -4.25 -8.59 -7.95
N THR A 70 -3.35 -7.60 -8.02
CA THR A 70 -3.63 -6.28 -8.63
C THR A 70 -3.99 -6.41 -10.13
N GLN A 71 -3.60 -7.50 -10.80
CA GLN A 71 -3.95 -7.76 -12.19
C GLN A 71 -5.41 -8.24 -12.35
N SER A 72 -6.02 -8.82 -11.31
CA SER A 72 -7.43 -9.26 -11.32
C SER A 72 -8.42 -8.12 -11.08
N GLU A 73 -8.07 -7.10 -10.30
CA GLU A 73 -8.92 -5.91 -10.10
C GLU A 73 -9.05 -5.02 -11.34
N GLY A 74 -8.16 -5.17 -12.33
CA GLY A 74 -8.14 -4.38 -13.58
C GLY A 74 -9.27 -4.70 -14.57
N GLN A 75 -10.21 -5.60 -14.26
CA GLN A 75 -11.29 -5.99 -15.17
C GLN A 75 -12.61 -5.20 -14.98
N GLN A 76 -12.64 -4.21 -14.08
CA GLN A 76 -13.78 -3.30 -13.91
C GLN A 76 -13.59 -1.97 -14.67
N GLU A 77 -12.84 -1.99 -15.78
CA GLU A 77 -12.59 -0.81 -16.64
C GLU A 77 -13.74 -0.59 -17.64
N ALA A 78 -14.81 0.03 -17.16
CA ALA A 78 -15.59 0.95 -17.98
C ALA A 78 -16.11 2.04 -17.06
N ILE A 79 -15.94 3.30 -17.47
CA ILE A 79 -16.21 4.53 -16.70
C ILE A 79 -14.99 4.93 -15.83
N LEU A 80 -14.58 6.20 -15.92
CA LEU A 80 -13.73 6.95 -14.96
C LEU A 80 -12.22 7.17 -15.28
N VAL A 81 -11.90 7.74 -16.44
CA VAL A 81 -10.56 8.33 -16.70
C VAL A 81 -10.19 9.46 -15.72
N SER A 82 -11.17 10.21 -15.18
CA SER A 82 -10.91 11.30 -14.22
C SER A 82 -10.65 10.83 -12.78
N THR A 83 -11.11 9.65 -12.35
CA THR A 83 -10.81 9.15 -10.99
C THR A 83 -9.42 8.53 -10.90
N ASN A 84 -8.86 8.09 -12.03
CA ASN A 84 -7.56 7.44 -12.04
C ASN A 84 -6.45 8.39 -11.60
N GLN A 85 -6.41 9.63 -12.10
CA GLN A 85 -5.39 10.61 -11.68
C GLN A 85 -5.47 10.96 -10.18
N ASP A 86 -6.67 11.10 -9.64
CA ASP A 86 -6.88 11.37 -8.21
C ASP A 86 -6.52 10.15 -7.34
N ARG A 87 -6.82 8.94 -7.82
CA ARG A 87 -6.41 7.66 -7.20
C ARG A 87 -4.90 7.50 -7.20
N SER A 88 -4.22 7.84 -8.30
CA SER A 88 -2.76 7.80 -8.43
C SER A 88 -2.09 8.75 -7.44
N ALA A 89 -2.59 9.98 -7.34
CA ALA A 89 -2.06 10.98 -6.40
C ALA A 89 -2.24 10.53 -4.95
N LYS A 90 -3.40 10.00 -4.58
CA LYS A 90 -3.67 9.45 -3.25
C LYS A 90 -2.83 8.23 -2.93
N LEU A 91 -2.64 7.33 -3.89
CA LEU A 91 -1.82 6.13 -3.74
C LEU A 91 -0.35 6.51 -3.54
N ARG A 92 0.15 7.47 -4.32
CA ARG A 92 1.48 8.06 -4.14
C ARG A 92 1.64 8.66 -2.75
N ASP A 93 0.76 9.58 -2.36
CA ASP A 93 0.87 10.29 -1.08
C ASP A 93 0.88 9.32 0.11
N ARG A 94 -0.02 8.32 0.05
CA ARG A 94 -0.07 7.23 1.02
C ARG A 94 1.21 6.41 1.04
N ALA A 95 1.76 6.04 -0.12
CA ALA A 95 2.97 5.25 -0.17
C ALA A 95 4.18 6.04 0.33
N VAL A 96 4.27 7.35 0.02
CA VAL A 96 5.30 8.22 0.58
C VAL A 96 5.20 8.23 2.10
N GLN A 97 4.01 8.46 2.68
CA GLN A 97 3.83 8.42 4.13
C GLN A 97 4.31 7.10 4.73
N ILE A 98 3.91 5.96 4.15
CA ILE A 98 4.30 4.62 4.62
C ILE A 98 5.81 4.41 4.53
N LEU A 99 6.43 4.75 3.40
CA LEU A 99 7.85 4.53 3.15
C LEU A 99 8.75 5.46 3.96
N THR A 100 8.26 6.67 4.30
CA THR A 100 8.99 7.63 5.14
C THR A 100 8.81 7.41 6.64
N ASP A 101 7.92 6.50 7.03
CA ASP A 101 7.67 6.15 8.42
C ASP A 101 8.86 5.39 9.03
N PRO A 102 9.17 5.58 10.33
CA PRO A 102 10.19 4.77 11.02
C PRO A 102 9.90 3.27 10.98
N ASP A 103 8.64 2.85 10.90
CA ASP A 103 8.28 1.45 10.68
C ASP A 103 7.32 1.31 9.48
N PRO A 104 7.85 1.12 8.27
CA PRO A 104 7.05 1.07 7.05
C PRO A 104 6.10 -0.14 7.03
N VAL A 105 6.41 -1.21 7.77
CA VAL A 105 5.55 -2.40 7.88
C VAL A 105 4.32 -2.07 8.72
N GLN A 106 4.51 -1.51 9.91
CA GLN A 106 3.41 -1.05 10.76
C GLN A 106 2.56 0.03 10.09
N ALA A 107 3.20 0.98 9.40
CA ALA A 107 2.49 2.00 8.64
C ALA A 107 1.62 1.36 7.54
N ALA A 108 2.17 0.43 6.77
CA ALA A 108 1.42 -0.29 5.74
C ALA A 108 0.24 -1.08 6.32
N GLN A 109 0.45 -1.82 7.42
CA GLN A 109 -0.58 -2.56 8.13
C GLN A 109 -1.71 -1.65 8.62
N ARG A 110 -1.40 -0.52 9.28
CA ARG A 110 -2.42 0.44 9.75
C ARG A 110 -3.31 0.94 8.63
N HIS A 111 -2.71 1.17 7.47
CA HIS A 111 -3.42 1.64 6.29
C HIS A 111 -4.23 0.52 5.59
N GLN A 112 -3.81 -0.75 5.68
CA GLN A 112 -4.57 -1.90 5.16
C GLN A 112 -5.75 -2.27 6.06
N SER A 113 -5.56 -2.25 7.39
CA SER A 113 -6.61 -2.52 8.40
C SER A 113 -7.76 -1.53 8.32
N ARG A 114 -7.52 -0.30 7.85
CA ARG A 114 -8.56 0.72 7.65
C ARG A 114 -9.53 0.38 6.51
N GLY A 115 -9.17 -0.55 5.61
CA GLY A 115 -10.03 -1.05 4.53
C GLY A 115 -10.91 -2.24 4.92
N ILE A 116 -10.50 -3.05 5.92
CA ILE A 116 -11.20 -4.29 6.33
C ILE A 116 -11.98 -4.11 7.66
N GLY A 117 -11.77 -3.01 8.38
CA GLY A 117 -12.31 -2.78 9.72
C GLY A 117 -13.58 -1.92 9.84
N GLN A 118 -14.39 -1.75 8.80
CA GLN A 118 -15.72 -1.10 8.92
C GLN A 118 -16.87 -2.07 8.63
N ILE A 119 -16.75 -3.31 9.12
CA ILE A 119 -17.95 -4.10 9.37
C ILE A 119 -18.46 -3.61 10.72
N ALA A 120 -19.56 -2.85 10.65
CA ALA A 120 -20.27 -2.24 11.75
C ALA A 120 -20.13 -3.02 13.06
N SER A 121 -19.36 -2.46 14.01
CA SER A 121 -19.67 -2.65 15.42
C SER A 121 -21.05 -2.04 15.63
N ASN A 122 -22.10 -2.82 15.35
CA ASN A 122 -23.48 -2.41 15.51
C ASN A 122 -23.80 -2.55 17.01
N PRO A 123 -23.88 -1.47 17.80
CA PRO A 123 -24.18 -1.56 19.22
C PRO A 123 -25.70 -1.54 19.40
N LEU A 124 -26.42 -2.49 18.81
CA LEU A 124 -27.85 -2.71 19.07
C LEU A 124 -28.08 -3.39 20.43
N LYS A 125 -27.28 -3.02 21.43
CA LYS A 125 -27.42 -3.42 22.83
C LYS A 125 -27.85 -2.19 23.65
N ARG A 126 -28.91 -1.50 23.22
CA ARG A 126 -29.62 -0.51 24.04
C ARG A 126 -31.12 -0.63 23.83
N LEU A 127 -31.79 -0.77 24.98
CA LEU A 127 -33.24 -0.67 25.25
C LEU A 127 -34.10 -1.87 24.85
N PHE A 128 -34.38 -2.74 25.83
CA PHE A 128 -35.67 -2.90 26.53
C PHE A 128 -35.45 -4.06 27.55
N GLY A 129 -35.41 -3.89 28.87
CA GLY A 129 -35.89 -2.79 29.69
C GLY A 129 -37.39 -2.90 29.96
N ARG A 130 -37.78 -3.85 30.83
CA ARG A 130 -38.80 -3.72 31.88
C ARG A 130 -40.27 -3.53 31.42
N GLY A 131 -41.12 -4.48 31.80
CA GLY A 131 -42.58 -4.43 31.75
C GLY A 131 -43.18 -5.77 32.14
#